data_AF-A0A6P2X8S0-F1
#
_entry.id   AF-A0A6P2X8S0-F1
#
_cell.length_a   1.000
_cell.length_b   1.000
_cell.length_c   1.000
_cell.angle_alpha   90.00
_cell.angle_beta   90.00
_cell.angle_gamma   90.00
#
_symmetry.space_group_name_H-M   'P 1'
#
loop_
_entity.id
_entity.type
_entity.pdbx_description
1 polymer ?
#
loop_
_entity_poly.entity_id
_entity_poly.type
_entity_poly.pdbx_seq_one_letter_code
_entity_poly.pdbx_strand_id
1 'polypeptide(L)'
;MDTTQHRPFMDGKFKGLLDSIRHSPYPLHYTLRWPLYFYSPSARNRSGLGPLPARFEHPDAASIPPGDTLRLLFGGDIMVLNGDRPPSLCPALCKLIGASDLFVASLEAPIGAHDPQPGIRYTFKFHMPLAFLEAIRQQTDLPFEKWVLTTANNHAGDVGADGFEQSIRTLEEVGVQHVGLTGGDDPYRTISAKGMNVGFAAWTHWLNRDLGAANGTLTTQHGIDERFAQAAKRRAGIDFLVGLPHWEYEFQHFPQRSTRRLAQRLLGQGADLIVGSHPHVLQPYEKSGNGYCFYSLGNFCGLGIAWPAKIISLLEVHLARTGADQAARIVRFQFHHFYQVHKEDEIEIVAFDDVPEPQRARAVKRVARLVDHTAVARPAGAD
;
A
#
# COMPACT_ATOMS: atom_id res chain seq x y z
N MET A 1 -2.30 45.33 18.30
CA MET A 1 -2.51 44.59 17.04
C MET A 1 -1.20 44.55 16.32
N ASP A 2 -0.97 43.45 15.61
CA ASP A 2 0.31 42.99 15.05
C ASP A 2 1.27 42.30 16.03
N THR A 3 1.22 40.97 15.98
CA THR A 3 2.31 40.07 16.35
C THR A 3 2.31 38.94 15.34
N THR A 4 3.06 39.15 14.26
CA THR A 4 3.60 38.13 13.37
C THR A 4 4.27 37.02 14.21
N GLN A 5 3.58 35.90 14.39
CA GLN A 5 4.21 34.68 14.92
C GLN A 5 5.05 34.05 13.80
N HIS A 6 6.34 34.43 13.78
CA HIS A 6 7.38 33.59 13.21
C HIS A 6 7.31 32.19 13.84
N ARG A 7 6.86 31.18 13.09
CA ARG A 7 6.98 29.77 13.48
C ARG A 7 8.40 29.28 13.15
N PRO A 8 9.18 28.79 14.12
CA PRO A 8 10.50 28.23 13.84
C PRO A 8 10.32 26.79 13.31
N PHE A 9 10.43 26.62 12.00
CA PHE A 9 10.47 25.31 11.32
C PHE A 9 11.74 24.48 11.65
N MET A 10 12.61 24.99 12.54
CA MET A 10 13.94 24.40 12.82
C MET A 10 14.19 24.01 14.30
N ASP A 11 13.47 24.56 15.28
CA ASP A 11 13.80 24.34 16.71
C ASP A 11 13.23 23.02 17.30
N GLY A 12 12.31 22.35 16.59
CA GLY A 12 11.68 21.11 17.05
C GLY A 12 12.36 19.81 16.61
N LYS A 13 13.33 19.87 15.69
CA LYS A 13 13.87 18.67 15.02
C LYS A 13 14.64 17.76 15.96
N PHE A 14 15.39 18.31 16.91
CA PHE A 14 16.20 17.51 17.83
C PHE A 14 15.37 16.82 18.92
N LYS A 15 14.37 17.53 19.47
CA LYS A 15 13.46 16.96 20.49
C LYS A 15 12.54 15.90 19.87
N GLY A 16 11.97 16.18 18.69
CA GLY A 16 11.18 15.20 17.93
C GLY A 16 11.99 13.97 17.50
N LEU A 17 13.28 14.13 17.16
CA LEU A 17 14.16 13.01 16.83
C LEU A 17 14.48 12.16 18.07
N LEU A 18 14.77 12.78 19.23
CA LEU A 18 15.02 12.05 20.47
C LEU A 18 13.78 11.32 20.99
N ASP A 19 12.61 11.95 20.90
CA ASP A 19 11.34 11.31 21.25
C ASP A 19 11.02 10.17 20.26
N SER A 20 11.34 10.34 18.97
CA SER A 20 11.22 9.29 17.97
C SER A 20 12.12 8.09 18.22
N ILE A 21 13.38 8.33 18.60
CA ILE A 21 14.30 7.26 18.99
C ILE A 21 13.81 6.53 20.25
N ARG A 22 13.26 7.25 21.24
CA ARG A 22 12.77 6.67 22.50
C ARG A 22 11.52 5.82 22.36
N HIS A 23 10.65 6.12 21.39
CA HIS A 23 9.37 5.44 21.20
C HIS A 23 9.33 4.57 19.93
N SER A 24 10.46 4.44 19.23
CA SER A 24 10.57 3.59 18.04
C SER A 24 10.36 2.12 18.42
N PRO A 25 9.50 1.38 17.70
CA PRO A 25 9.36 -0.06 17.88
C PRO A 25 10.55 -0.84 17.30
N TYR A 26 11.49 -0.16 16.62
CA TYR A 26 12.64 -0.80 15.99
C TYR A 26 13.88 -0.82 16.89
N PRO A 27 14.81 -1.76 16.66
CA PRO A 27 16.12 -1.73 17.30
C PRO A 27 16.82 -0.37 17.08
N LEU A 28 17.45 0.17 18.13
CA LEU A 28 18.08 1.51 18.09
C LEU A 28 19.01 1.72 16.89
N HIS A 29 19.80 0.71 16.53
CA HIS A 29 20.73 0.77 15.40
C HIS A 29 20.00 0.96 14.04
N TYR A 30 18.74 0.55 13.95
CA TYR A 30 17.89 0.72 12.78
C TYR A 30 17.36 2.14 12.70
N THR A 31 16.77 2.64 13.78
CA THR A 31 16.21 4.01 13.87
C THR A 31 17.28 5.07 13.59
N LEU A 32 18.51 4.84 14.07
CA LEU A 32 19.66 5.72 13.79
C LEU A 32 20.04 5.78 12.30
N ARG A 33 19.58 4.85 11.45
CA ARG A 33 19.82 4.87 9.99
C ARG A 33 18.77 5.65 9.22
N TRP A 34 17.62 6.00 9.80
CA TRP A 34 16.55 6.70 9.08
C TRP A 34 17.00 8.03 8.45
N PRO A 35 17.77 8.90 9.13
CA PRO A 35 18.30 10.10 8.49
C PRO A 35 19.12 9.77 7.23
N LEU A 36 19.90 8.68 7.24
CA LEU A 36 20.67 8.26 6.07
C LEU A 36 19.73 7.85 4.92
N TYR A 37 18.62 7.17 5.18
CA TYR A 37 17.64 6.86 4.13
C TYR A 37 16.97 8.11 3.57
N PHE A 38 16.80 9.16 4.39
CA PHE A 38 16.21 10.41 3.94
C PHE A 38 17.14 11.27 3.08
N TYR A 39 18.44 11.25 3.34
CA TYR A 39 19.40 12.06 2.58
C TYR A 39 20.09 11.27 1.46
N SER A 40 20.34 9.98 1.68
CA SER A 40 21.02 9.08 0.75
C SER A 40 20.35 7.71 0.73
N PRO A 41 19.15 7.61 0.11
CA PRO A 41 18.43 6.35 -0.12
C PRO A 41 19.40 5.23 -0.48
N SER A 42 19.49 4.18 0.36
CA SER A 42 20.45 3.09 0.20
C SER A 42 20.50 2.59 -1.24
N ALA A 43 21.63 2.86 -1.91
CA ALA A 43 21.88 2.43 -3.28
C ALA A 43 22.37 0.98 -3.38
N ARG A 44 22.66 0.32 -2.24
CA ARG A 44 23.14 -1.05 -2.23
C ARG A 44 21.97 -2.02 -2.37
N ASN A 45 21.71 -2.40 -3.62
CA ASN A 45 20.80 -3.47 -3.98
C ASN A 45 21.32 -4.83 -3.46
N ARG A 46 20.92 -5.21 -2.25
CA ARG A 46 21.26 -6.52 -1.66
C ARG A 46 20.30 -7.63 -2.09
N SER A 47 19.17 -7.25 -2.69
CA SER A 47 18.18 -8.20 -3.21
C SER A 47 18.64 -8.80 -4.54
N GLY A 48 19.45 -8.08 -5.32
CA GLY A 48 19.85 -8.49 -6.67
C GLY A 48 18.77 -8.26 -7.72
N LEU A 49 17.71 -7.53 -7.39
CA LEU A 49 16.60 -7.24 -8.31
C LEU A 49 16.94 -6.01 -9.17
N GLY A 50 17.03 -6.20 -10.49
CA GLY A 50 17.08 -5.09 -11.45
C GLY A 50 15.70 -4.45 -11.65
N PRO A 51 15.62 -3.26 -12.27
CA PRO A 51 14.34 -2.68 -12.65
C PRO A 51 13.67 -3.56 -13.71
N LEU A 52 12.40 -3.91 -13.47
CA LEU A 52 11.56 -4.60 -14.44
C LEU A 52 10.60 -3.59 -15.10
N PRO A 53 10.01 -3.91 -16.27
CA PRO A 53 9.15 -2.98 -16.99
C PRO A 53 7.99 -2.45 -16.15
N ALA A 54 7.67 -1.16 -16.29
CA ALA A 54 6.58 -0.50 -15.58
C ALA A 54 5.20 -0.84 -16.10
N ARG A 55 5.16 -1.56 -17.23
CA ARG A 55 3.94 -1.97 -17.91
C ARG A 55 4.10 -3.36 -18.48
N PHE A 56 2.99 -4.07 -18.54
CA PHE A 56 2.89 -5.40 -19.12
C PHE A 56 1.64 -5.46 -19.99
N GLU A 57 1.73 -6.20 -21.08
CA GLU A 57 0.60 -6.50 -21.95
C GLU A 57 0.64 -7.97 -22.40
N HIS A 58 -0.46 -8.67 -22.15
CA HIS A 58 -0.66 -10.05 -22.59
C HIS A 58 -1.01 -10.11 -24.09
N PRO A 59 -0.63 -11.16 -24.86
CA PRO A 59 -0.90 -11.29 -26.29
C PRO A 59 -2.38 -11.13 -26.62
N ASP A 60 -3.23 -11.79 -25.84
CA ASP A 60 -4.69 -11.71 -26.01
C ASP A 60 -5.28 -10.35 -25.61
N ALA A 61 -4.52 -9.47 -24.95
CA ALA A 61 -5.05 -8.23 -24.41
C ALA A 61 -5.63 -7.32 -25.50
N ALA A 62 -5.08 -7.35 -26.72
CA ALA A 62 -5.59 -6.58 -27.86
C ALA A 62 -6.97 -7.06 -28.34
N SER A 63 -7.27 -8.35 -28.15
CA SER A 63 -8.56 -8.96 -28.52
C SER A 63 -9.62 -8.87 -27.42
N ILE A 64 -9.26 -8.47 -26.20
CA ILE A 64 -10.17 -8.41 -25.06
C ILE A 64 -10.78 -7.00 -24.98
N PRO A 65 -12.11 -6.85 -25.12
CA PRO A 65 -12.78 -5.57 -24.97
C PRO A 65 -12.53 -4.95 -23.59
N PRO A 66 -12.33 -3.62 -23.48
CA PRO A 66 -12.15 -2.96 -22.18
C PRO A 66 -13.31 -3.17 -21.19
N GLY A 67 -14.54 -3.44 -21.68
CA GLY A 67 -15.69 -3.74 -20.83
C GLY A 67 -15.60 -5.10 -20.12
N ASP A 68 -14.81 -6.02 -20.69
CA ASP A 68 -14.66 -7.40 -20.21
C ASP A 68 -13.47 -7.56 -19.25
N THR A 69 -12.75 -6.47 -18.98
CA THR A 69 -11.67 -6.47 -17.98
C THR A 69 -12.18 -6.00 -16.62
N LEU A 70 -11.74 -6.68 -15.57
CA LEU A 70 -11.87 -6.21 -14.19
C LEU A 70 -10.64 -5.37 -13.83
N ARG A 71 -10.86 -4.11 -13.48
CA ARG A 71 -9.81 -3.14 -13.18
C ARG A 71 -9.63 -2.97 -11.67
N LEU A 72 -8.51 -3.47 -11.16
CA LEU A 72 -8.06 -3.28 -9.80
C LEU A 72 -7.03 -2.15 -9.76
N LEU A 73 -7.20 -1.17 -8.87
CA LEU A 73 -6.21 -0.14 -8.63
C LEU A 73 -5.65 -0.29 -7.22
N PHE A 74 -4.35 -0.54 -7.11
CA PHE A 74 -3.67 -0.69 -5.83
C PHE A 74 -2.97 0.63 -5.45
N GLY A 75 -3.28 1.14 -4.27
CA GLY A 75 -2.56 2.19 -3.58
C GLY A 75 -1.63 1.64 -2.49
N GLY A 76 -0.69 2.48 -2.05
CA GLY A 76 0.19 2.20 -0.93
C GLY A 76 -0.45 2.43 0.45
N ASP A 77 0.40 2.76 1.44
CA ASP A 77 -0.03 3.02 2.82
C ASP A 77 -0.82 4.32 2.98
N ILE A 78 -1.95 4.22 3.66
CA ILE A 78 -2.75 5.34 4.18
C ILE A 78 -2.40 5.47 5.67
N MET A 79 -1.47 6.38 5.96
CA MET A 79 -0.90 6.52 7.30
C MET A 79 -0.82 7.98 7.70
N VAL A 80 -1.79 8.39 8.52
CA VAL A 80 -2.09 9.78 8.83
C VAL A 80 -1.58 10.12 10.22
N LEU A 81 -0.77 11.18 10.34
CA LEU A 81 -0.33 11.66 11.65
C LEU A 81 -1.46 12.43 12.35
N ASN A 82 -1.37 12.50 13.67
CA ASN A 82 -2.33 13.22 14.48
C ASN A 82 -2.41 14.71 14.07
N GLY A 83 -3.58 15.12 13.56
CA GLY A 83 -3.85 16.48 13.08
C GLY A 83 -3.55 16.73 11.60
N ASP A 84 -3.14 15.71 10.85
CA ASP A 84 -3.02 15.79 9.38
C ASP A 84 -4.41 16.02 8.76
N ARG A 85 -4.42 16.84 7.71
CA ARG A 85 -5.61 17.09 6.89
C ARG A 85 -5.61 16.20 5.65
N PRO A 86 -6.79 15.86 5.10
CA PRO A 86 -6.87 15.12 3.85
C PRO A 86 -6.17 15.88 2.73
N PRO A 87 -5.40 15.21 1.86
CA PRO A 87 -4.75 15.87 0.75
C PRO A 87 -5.75 16.30 -0.32
N SER A 88 -5.43 17.38 -1.02
CA SER A 88 -6.04 17.69 -2.32
C SER A 88 -5.41 16.81 -3.40
N LEU A 89 -6.23 16.11 -4.18
CA LEU A 89 -5.80 15.18 -5.22
C LEU A 89 -5.88 15.86 -6.59
N CYS A 90 -4.85 15.72 -7.41
CA CYS A 90 -4.90 16.23 -8.77
C CYS A 90 -5.97 15.49 -9.62
N PRO A 91 -6.55 16.13 -10.66
CA PRO A 91 -7.63 15.54 -11.45
C PRO A 91 -7.26 14.19 -12.10
N ALA A 92 -6.00 14.00 -12.49
CA ALA A 92 -5.52 12.75 -13.05
C ALA A 92 -5.61 11.59 -12.04
N LEU A 93 -5.28 11.84 -10.78
CA LEU A 93 -5.40 10.85 -9.71
C LEU A 93 -6.87 10.55 -9.38
N CYS A 94 -7.71 11.59 -9.27
CA CYS A 94 -9.14 11.43 -9.07
C CYS A 94 -9.76 10.53 -10.14
N LYS A 95 -9.48 10.82 -11.41
CA LYS A 95 -9.95 10.04 -12.55
C LYS A 95 -9.44 8.61 -12.53
N LEU A 96 -8.18 8.40 -12.16
CA LEU A 96 -7.58 7.07 -12.08
C LEU A 96 -8.29 6.18 -11.06
N ILE A 97 -8.58 6.73 -9.87
CA ILE A 97 -9.29 6.03 -8.78
C ILE A 97 -10.77 5.84 -9.13
N GLY A 98 -11.47 6.89 -9.53
CA GLY A 98 -12.90 6.85 -9.86
C GLY A 98 -13.26 5.89 -10.99
N ALA A 99 -12.32 5.62 -11.90
CA ALA A 99 -12.51 4.70 -13.02
C ALA A 99 -12.13 3.24 -12.71
N SER A 100 -11.74 2.91 -11.47
CA SER A 100 -11.47 1.52 -11.04
C SER A 100 -12.74 0.76 -10.68
N ASP A 101 -12.73 -0.56 -10.85
CA ASP A 101 -13.82 -1.41 -10.35
C ASP A 101 -13.66 -1.66 -8.85
N LEU A 102 -12.41 -1.84 -8.40
CA LEU A 102 -12.02 -1.92 -7.00
C LEU A 102 -10.75 -1.09 -6.75
N PHE A 103 -10.76 -0.30 -5.68
CA PHE A 103 -9.57 0.37 -5.15
C PHE A 103 -9.07 -0.35 -3.91
N VAL A 104 -7.82 -0.79 -3.93
CA VAL A 104 -7.21 -1.63 -2.88
C VAL A 104 -6.07 -0.87 -2.22
N ALA A 105 -6.04 -0.75 -0.90
CA ALA A 105 -4.96 -0.04 -0.21
C ALA A 105 -4.71 -0.56 1.22
N SER A 106 -3.58 -0.16 1.79
CA SER A 106 -3.20 -0.45 3.19
C SER A 106 -3.68 0.66 4.10
N LEU A 107 -4.66 0.39 4.96
CA LEU A 107 -5.14 1.33 5.97
C LEU A 107 -4.33 1.12 7.26
N GLU A 108 -3.19 1.79 7.34
CA GLU A 108 -2.22 1.60 8.43
C GLU A 108 -2.61 2.34 9.70
N ALA A 109 -3.28 3.48 9.60
CA ALA A 109 -3.82 4.19 10.75
C ALA A 109 -5.23 3.67 11.13
N PRO A 110 -5.45 3.17 12.37
CA PRO A 110 -6.79 2.85 12.87
C PRO A 110 -7.74 4.05 12.81
N ILE A 111 -9.03 3.76 12.61
CA ILE A 111 -10.09 4.78 12.54
C ILE A 111 -10.76 4.94 13.91
N GLY A 112 -11.04 6.18 14.31
CA GLY A 112 -11.95 6.38 15.42
C GLY A 112 -12.45 7.81 15.57
N ALA A 113 -13.33 7.98 16.57
CA ALA A 113 -14.20 9.15 16.72
C ALA A 113 -13.56 10.33 17.48
N HIS A 114 -12.41 10.12 18.14
CA HIS A 114 -11.76 11.15 18.95
C HIS A 114 -10.59 11.80 18.19
N ASP A 115 -10.61 13.12 18.07
CA ASP A 115 -9.42 13.84 17.64
C ASP A 115 -8.25 13.49 18.59
N PRO A 116 -7.08 13.14 18.05
CA PRO A 116 -5.92 12.88 18.88
C PRO A 116 -5.63 14.10 19.76
N GLN A 117 -5.32 13.88 21.04
CA GLN A 117 -5.16 14.98 22.00
C GLN A 117 -4.19 16.04 21.44
N PRO A 118 -4.63 17.30 21.26
CA PRO A 118 -3.81 18.36 20.67
C PRO A 118 -2.64 18.67 21.61
N GLY A 119 -1.48 18.08 21.32
CA GLY A 119 -0.28 18.22 22.15
C GLY A 119 0.73 17.08 22.02
N ILE A 120 0.30 15.91 21.54
CA ILE A 120 1.15 14.73 21.43
C ILE A 120 1.34 14.36 19.96
N ARG A 121 2.24 15.08 19.28
CA ARG A 121 2.54 14.87 17.85
C ARG A 121 3.49 13.69 17.55
N TYR A 122 4.18 13.15 18.56
CA TYR A 122 5.31 12.21 18.37
C TYR A 122 5.27 10.97 19.28
N THR A 123 4.13 10.29 19.40
CA THR A 123 4.06 9.01 20.15
C THR A 123 4.04 7.76 19.28
N PHE A 124 4.16 7.87 17.94
CA PHE A 124 3.97 6.74 17.02
C PHE A 124 2.66 5.99 17.32
N LYS A 125 1.63 6.75 17.72
CA LYS A 125 0.27 6.27 17.92
C LYS A 125 -0.56 6.94 16.85
N PHE A 126 -1.05 6.16 15.91
CA PHE A 126 -1.80 6.62 14.77
C PHE A 126 -3.28 6.48 15.06
N HIS A 127 -4.02 7.53 14.71
CA HIS A 127 -5.47 7.58 14.85
C HIS A 127 -6.02 8.54 13.81
N MET A 128 -6.83 8.02 12.89
CA MET A 128 -7.33 8.77 11.76
C MET A 128 -8.85 8.97 11.86
N PRO A 129 -9.38 10.19 11.68
CA PRO A 129 -10.82 10.38 11.59
C PRO A 129 -11.37 9.79 10.29
N LEU A 130 -12.58 9.21 10.34
CA LEU A 130 -13.28 8.71 9.14
C LEU A 130 -13.42 9.78 8.04
N ALA A 131 -13.58 11.04 8.44
CA ALA A 131 -13.64 12.20 7.55
C ALA A 131 -12.46 12.29 6.57
N PHE A 132 -11.31 11.70 6.93
CA PHE A 132 -10.16 11.64 6.03
C PHE A 132 -10.41 10.75 4.80
N LEU A 133 -11.01 9.58 5.00
CA LEU A 133 -11.41 8.70 3.90
C LEU A 133 -12.58 9.30 3.13
N GLU A 134 -13.54 9.94 3.81
CA GLU A 134 -14.67 10.59 3.16
C GLU A 134 -14.23 11.70 2.21
N ALA A 135 -13.22 12.50 2.59
CA ALA A 135 -12.66 13.53 1.73
C ALA A 135 -11.99 12.96 0.47
N ILE A 136 -11.29 11.82 0.57
CA ILE A 136 -10.72 11.15 -0.61
C ILE A 136 -11.84 10.56 -1.48
N ARG A 137 -12.86 9.95 -0.86
CA ARG A 137 -14.03 9.40 -1.55
C ARG A 137 -14.77 10.48 -2.35
N GLN A 138 -15.00 11.65 -1.76
CA GLN A 138 -15.66 12.78 -2.39
C GLN A 138 -14.87 13.33 -3.59
N GLN A 139 -13.54 13.34 -3.52
CA GLN A 139 -12.70 13.83 -4.62
C GLN A 139 -12.62 12.85 -5.80
N THR A 140 -12.80 11.55 -5.54
CA THR A 140 -12.59 10.48 -6.53
C THR A 140 -13.88 9.94 -7.12
N ASP A 141 -15.03 10.29 -6.53
CA ASP A 141 -16.36 9.75 -6.86
C ASP A 141 -16.48 8.21 -6.80
N LEU A 142 -15.50 7.53 -6.20
CA LEU A 142 -15.54 6.08 -6.04
C LEU A 142 -16.26 5.72 -4.73
N PRO A 143 -17.43 5.06 -4.76
CA PRO A 143 -18.18 4.72 -3.56
C PRO A 143 -17.42 3.70 -2.69
N PHE A 144 -17.61 3.75 -1.36
CA PHE A 144 -16.83 2.98 -0.39
C PHE A 144 -16.97 1.46 -0.56
N GLU A 145 -18.07 0.98 -1.11
CA GLU A 145 -18.33 -0.43 -1.40
C GLU A 145 -17.34 -1.02 -2.41
N LYS A 146 -16.67 -0.16 -3.19
CA LYS A 146 -15.60 -0.54 -4.11
C LYS A 146 -14.20 -0.44 -3.49
N TRP A 147 -14.10 -0.03 -2.22
CA TRP A 147 -12.81 0.08 -1.53
C TRP A 147 -12.53 -1.20 -0.76
N VAL A 148 -11.33 -1.73 -0.96
CA VAL A 148 -10.81 -2.92 -0.29
C VAL A 148 -9.61 -2.50 0.54
N LEU A 149 -9.81 -2.36 1.85
CA LEU A 149 -8.76 -1.84 2.73
C LEU A 149 -8.23 -2.94 3.65
N THR A 150 -6.92 -3.14 3.66
CA THR A 150 -6.34 -4.02 4.67
C THR A 150 -6.06 -3.29 5.98
N THR A 151 -6.47 -3.93 7.08
CA THR A 151 -6.20 -3.50 8.46
C THR A 151 -5.16 -4.38 9.16
N ALA A 152 -4.62 -5.39 8.47
CA ALA A 152 -3.56 -6.25 8.97
C ALA A 152 -2.20 -5.59 8.79
N ASN A 153 -1.87 -4.70 9.72
CA ASN A 153 -0.62 -3.96 9.74
C ASN A 153 -0.07 -3.84 11.17
N ASN A 154 1.15 -3.31 11.30
CA ASN A 154 1.84 -3.13 12.57
C ASN A 154 1.15 -2.13 13.52
N HIS A 155 0.34 -1.21 13.00
CA HIS A 155 -0.34 -0.15 13.76
C HIS A 155 -1.77 -0.50 14.19
N ALA A 156 -2.28 -1.68 13.83
CA ALA A 156 -3.61 -2.16 14.23
C ALA A 156 -3.88 -2.04 15.74
N GLY A 157 -2.84 -2.22 16.58
CA GLY A 157 -2.92 -2.14 18.04
C GLY A 157 -2.76 -0.74 18.66
N ASP A 158 -2.61 0.32 17.86
CA ASP A 158 -2.23 1.65 18.39
C ASP A 158 -3.26 2.27 19.33
N VAL A 159 -4.53 1.94 19.12
CA VAL A 159 -5.69 2.41 19.89
C VAL A 159 -6.26 1.34 20.82
N GLY A 160 -5.55 0.23 21.02
CA GLY A 160 -6.00 -0.91 21.82
C GLY A 160 -7.12 -1.73 21.16
N ALA A 161 -7.55 -2.80 21.82
CA ALA A 161 -8.55 -3.75 21.30
C ALA A 161 -9.89 -3.07 20.97
N ASP A 162 -10.44 -2.30 21.90
CA ASP A 162 -11.74 -1.62 21.71
C ASP A 162 -11.71 -0.63 20.54
N GLY A 163 -10.62 0.11 20.38
CA GLY A 163 -10.43 1.05 19.28
C GLY A 163 -10.23 0.35 17.93
N PHE A 164 -9.55 -0.80 17.92
CA PHE A 164 -9.42 -1.63 16.73
C PHE A 164 -10.78 -2.19 16.30
N GLU A 165 -11.55 -2.76 17.23
CA GLU A 165 -12.90 -3.24 16.94
C GLU A 165 -13.82 -2.11 16.46
N GLN A 166 -13.71 -0.92 17.06
CA GLN A 166 -14.42 0.27 16.59
C GLN A 166 -14.01 0.63 15.16
N SER A 167 -12.71 0.59 14.83
CA SER A 167 -12.23 0.84 13.47
C SER A 167 -12.89 -0.10 12.46
N ILE A 168 -12.94 -1.39 12.78
CA ILE A 168 -13.58 -2.41 11.93
C ILE A 168 -15.07 -2.12 11.76
N ARG A 169 -15.80 -1.89 12.85
CA ARG A 169 -17.24 -1.56 12.78
C ARG A 169 -17.50 -0.31 11.95
N THR A 170 -16.69 0.73 12.11
CA THR A 170 -16.82 1.96 11.32
C THR A 170 -16.61 1.71 9.82
N LEU A 171 -15.64 0.86 9.44
CA LEU A 171 -15.45 0.48 8.03
C LEU A 171 -16.64 -0.29 7.47
N GLU A 172 -17.21 -1.21 8.26
CA GLU A 172 -18.40 -1.98 7.87
C GLU A 172 -19.64 -1.10 7.70
N GLU A 173 -19.87 -0.16 8.62
CA GLU A 173 -21.00 0.78 8.61
C GLU A 173 -21.01 1.66 7.36
N VAL A 174 -19.85 2.05 6.84
CA VAL A 174 -19.72 2.85 5.61
C VAL A 174 -19.56 2.01 4.34
N GLY A 175 -19.57 0.67 4.46
CA GLY A 175 -19.54 -0.26 3.33
C GLY A 175 -18.16 -0.64 2.80
N VAL A 176 -17.07 -0.19 3.43
CA VAL A 176 -15.70 -0.56 3.02
C VAL A 176 -15.48 -2.07 3.21
N GLN A 177 -14.91 -2.72 2.21
CA GLN A 177 -14.54 -4.12 2.26
C GLN A 177 -13.20 -4.28 3.00
N HIS A 178 -13.23 -4.42 4.32
CA HIS A 178 -12.01 -4.65 5.09
C HIS A 178 -11.46 -6.07 4.93
N VAL A 179 -10.12 -6.21 5.00
CA VAL A 179 -9.39 -7.48 4.83
C VAL A 179 -8.29 -7.60 5.88
N GLY A 180 -8.06 -8.82 6.37
CA GLY A 180 -6.94 -9.13 7.27
C GLY A 180 -7.37 -9.55 8.67
N LEU A 181 -8.67 -9.74 8.92
CA LEU A 181 -9.15 -10.33 10.16
C LEU A 181 -9.06 -11.86 10.15
N THR A 182 -9.01 -12.46 11.33
CA THR A 182 -9.21 -13.90 11.58
C THR A 182 -10.57 -14.10 12.23
N GLY A 183 -11.34 -15.09 11.76
CA GLY A 183 -12.68 -15.33 12.31
C GLY A 183 -13.62 -16.20 11.50
N GLY A 184 -13.19 -16.75 10.36
CA GLY A 184 -13.98 -17.71 9.57
C GLY A 184 -13.14 -18.88 9.09
N ASP A 185 -13.80 -19.88 8.48
CA ASP A 185 -13.15 -21.05 7.87
C ASP A 185 -12.25 -20.69 6.68
N ASP A 186 -12.41 -19.49 6.13
CA ASP A 186 -11.72 -19.01 4.93
C ASP A 186 -10.77 -17.85 5.25
N PRO A 187 -9.46 -17.94 4.93
CA PRO A 187 -8.50 -16.86 5.17
C PRO A 187 -8.66 -15.65 4.24
N TYR A 188 -9.65 -15.67 3.34
CA TYR A 188 -9.82 -14.65 2.30
C TYR A 188 -11.11 -13.85 2.49
N ARG A 189 -11.06 -12.57 2.14
CA ARG A 189 -12.25 -11.81 1.75
C ARG A 189 -12.46 -12.02 0.25
N THR A 190 -13.54 -12.70 -0.14
CA THR A 190 -13.88 -12.91 -1.55
C THR A 190 -14.86 -11.84 -2.02
N ILE A 191 -14.52 -11.17 -3.13
CA ILE A 191 -15.34 -10.12 -3.74
C ILE A 191 -15.64 -10.54 -5.18
N SER A 192 -16.93 -10.63 -5.51
CA SER A 192 -17.39 -10.91 -6.87
C SER A 192 -17.54 -9.59 -7.64
N ALA A 193 -16.77 -9.43 -8.72
CA ALA A 193 -16.84 -8.27 -9.60
C ALA A 193 -16.67 -8.72 -11.06
N LYS A 194 -17.53 -8.20 -11.95
CA LYS A 194 -17.54 -8.53 -13.40
C LYS A 194 -17.43 -10.04 -13.69
N GLY A 195 -18.16 -10.86 -12.94
CA GLY A 195 -18.20 -12.32 -13.14
C GLY A 195 -16.91 -13.07 -12.74
N MET A 196 -16.05 -12.44 -11.94
CA MET A 196 -14.87 -13.06 -11.32
C MET A 196 -14.93 -12.95 -9.81
N ASN A 197 -14.55 -14.02 -9.12
CA ASN A 197 -14.34 -14.03 -7.68
C ASN A 197 -12.87 -13.73 -7.38
N VAL A 198 -12.60 -12.53 -6.85
CA VAL A 198 -11.26 -12.14 -6.40
C VAL A 198 -11.16 -12.36 -4.90
N GLY A 199 -10.22 -13.21 -4.48
CA GLY A 199 -9.92 -13.45 -3.08
C GLY A 199 -8.78 -12.54 -2.61
N PHE A 200 -8.97 -11.87 -1.48
CA PHE A 200 -7.94 -11.05 -0.84
C PHE A 200 -7.55 -11.66 0.51
N ALA A 201 -6.27 -12.00 0.67
CA ALA A 201 -5.69 -12.38 1.96
C ALA A 201 -4.65 -11.34 2.38
N ALA A 202 -4.81 -10.78 3.56
CA ALA A 202 -3.89 -9.80 4.12
C ALA A 202 -3.31 -10.30 5.45
N TRP A 203 -2.07 -9.90 5.75
CA TRP A 203 -1.41 -10.28 6.99
C TRP A 203 -0.33 -9.28 7.36
N THR A 204 -0.08 -9.13 8.66
CA THR A 204 1.06 -8.36 9.17
C THR A 204 2.18 -9.26 9.65
N HIS A 205 3.42 -8.82 9.46
CA HIS A 205 4.59 -9.51 9.98
C HIS A 205 4.75 -9.32 11.50
N TRP A 206 4.37 -8.17 12.05
CA TRP A 206 4.37 -7.91 13.50
C TRP A 206 3.35 -6.84 13.89
N LEU A 207 3.21 -6.61 15.20
CA LEU A 207 2.45 -5.52 15.79
C LEU A 207 3.37 -4.63 16.62
N ASN A 208 3.20 -3.31 16.52
CA ASN A 208 3.89 -2.35 17.38
C ASN A 208 3.30 -2.35 18.80
N ARG A 209 2.03 -2.74 18.93
CA ARG A 209 1.32 -2.89 20.20
C ARG A 209 0.41 -4.11 20.17
N ASP A 210 0.41 -4.84 21.28
CA ASP A 210 -0.39 -6.04 21.46
C ASP A 210 -1.89 -5.70 21.54
N LEU A 211 -2.74 -6.46 20.85
CA LEU A 211 -4.22 -6.34 20.89
C LEU A 211 -4.86 -7.18 22.01
N GLY A 212 -4.07 -7.81 22.88
CA GLY A 212 -4.54 -8.67 23.95
C GLY A 212 -5.38 -9.82 23.40
N ALA A 213 -6.58 -10.00 23.94
CA ALA A 213 -7.52 -11.03 23.48
C ALA A 213 -7.94 -10.85 22.01
N ALA A 214 -7.88 -9.63 21.46
CA ALA A 214 -8.18 -9.36 20.06
C ALA A 214 -7.02 -9.71 19.11
N ASN A 215 -5.84 -10.13 19.59
CA ASN A 215 -4.79 -10.66 18.69
C ASN A 215 -5.30 -11.84 17.86
N GLY A 216 -6.26 -12.62 18.40
CA GLY A 216 -6.88 -13.75 17.71
C GLY A 216 -7.86 -13.36 16.60
N THR A 217 -8.08 -12.06 16.36
CA THR A 217 -8.94 -11.53 15.29
C THR A 217 -8.16 -10.85 14.17
N LEU A 218 -6.82 -10.80 14.23
CA LEU A 218 -5.96 -10.26 13.17
C LEU A 218 -5.11 -11.36 12.53
N THR A 219 -5.01 -11.36 11.20
CA THR A 219 -4.13 -12.29 10.50
C THR A 219 -2.68 -11.82 10.59
N THR A 220 -1.83 -12.68 11.16
CA THR A 220 -0.37 -12.50 11.18
C THR A 220 0.29 -13.43 10.16
N GLN A 221 1.57 -13.24 9.90
CA GLN A 221 2.34 -14.09 8.96
C GLN A 221 2.41 -15.57 9.38
N HIS A 222 2.06 -15.92 10.61
CA HIS A 222 2.12 -17.30 11.09
C HIS A 222 1.15 -18.21 10.32
N GLY A 223 1.66 -19.31 9.75
CA GLY A 223 0.86 -20.28 8.98
C GLY A 223 0.36 -19.78 7.62
N ILE A 224 0.85 -18.64 7.13
CA ILE A 224 0.35 -18.03 5.88
C ILE A 224 0.54 -18.93 4.65
N ASP A 225 1.55 -19.81 4.64
CA ASP A 225 1.80 -20.73 3.52
C ASP A 225 0.61 -21.67 3.27
N GLU A 226 -0.04 -22.17 4.34
CA GLU A 226 -1.22 -23.05 4.21
C GLU A 226 -2.42 -22.31 3.63
N ARG A 227 -2.52 -21.01 3.96
CA ARG A 227 -3.57 -20.11 3.48
C ARG A 227 -3.41 -19.69 2.03
N PHE A 228 -2.36 -20.10 1.32
CA PHE A 228 -2.18 -19.78 -0.11
C PHE A 228 -2.09 -21.03 -0.98
N ALA A 229 -2.37 -22.21 -0.41
CA ALA A 229 -2.41 -23.45 -1.17
C ALA A 229 -3.49 -23.41 -2.26
N GLN A 230 -3.16 -23.90 -3.46
CA GLN A 230 -4.07 -23.93 -4.61
C GLN A 230 -5.37 -24.69 -4.31
N ALA A 231 -5.32 -25.69 -3.43
CA ALA A 231 -6.49 -26.41 -2.94
C ALA A 231 -7.43 -25.51 -2.13
N ALA A 232 -6.88 -24.61 -1.30
CA ALA A 232 -7.65 -23.62 -0.56
C ALA A 232 -8.32 -22.61 -1.51
N LYS A 233 -7.57 -22.08 -2.49
CA LYS A 233 -8.10 -21.19 -3.54
C LYS A 233 -9.30 -21.83 -4.28
N ARG A 234 -9.16 -23.10 -4.69
CA ARG A 234 -10.22 -23.84 -5.39
C ARG A 234 -11.42 -24.11 -4.50
N ARG A 235 -11.20 -24.53 -3.25
CA ARG A 235 -12.28 -24.78 -2.28
C ARG A 235 -13.11 -23.53 -2.01
N ALA A 236 -12.47 -22.37 -1.98
CA ALA A 236 -13.11 -21.06 -1.78
C ALA A 236 -13.78 -20.50 -3.05
N GLY A 237 -13.69 -21.19 -4.20
CA GLY A 237 -14.28 -20.70 -5.46
C GLY A 237 -13.63 -19.41 -5.99
N ILE A 238 -12.35 -19.18 -5.66
CA ILE A 238 -11.60 -17.99 -6.05
C ILE A 238 -11.00 -18.18 -7.44
N ASP A 239 -11.28 -17.25 -8.36
CA ASP A 239 -10.69 -17.20 -9.70
C ASP A 239 -9.27 -16.61 -9.66
N PHE A 240 -9.08 -15.56 -8.87
CA PHE A 240 -7.83 -14.80 -8.77
C PHE A 240 -7.53 -14.44 -7.31
N LEU A 241 -6.36 -14.84 -6.81
CA LEU A 241 -5.96 -14.71 -5.40
C LEU A 241 -4.88 -13.65 -5.23
N VAL A 242 -5.19 -12.64 -4.43
CA VAL A 242 -4.35 -11.49 -4.12
C VAL A 242 -3.87 -11.55 -2.66
N GLY A 243 -2.56 -11.50 -2.46
CA GLY A 243 -1.92 -11.31 -1.15
C GLY A 243 -1.61 -9.84 -0.87
N LEU A 244 -1.95 -9.36 0.33
CA LEU A 244 -1.71 -8.00 0.81
C LEU A 244 -0.87 -8.00 2.10
N PRO A 245 0.44 -8.35 2.03
CA PRO A 245 1.31 -8.35 3.20
C PRO A 245 1.69 -6.94 3.65
N HIS A 246 1.74 -6.77 4.97
CA HIS A 246 2.38 -5.65 5.64
C HIS A 246 3.71 -6.14 6.26
N TRP A 247 4.85 -5.83 5.62
CA TRP A 247 6.12 -6.52 5.88
C TRP A 247 7.36 -5.65 5.63
N GLU A 248 8.58 -6.22 5.66
CA GLU A 248 9.84 -5.49 5.48
C GLU A 248 10.13 -4.49 6.60
N TYR A 249 11.11 -3.59 6.46
CA TYR A 249 11.30 -2.49 7.41
C TYR A 249 11.14 -1.13 6.70
N GLU A 250 10.67 -0.13 7.44
CA GLU A 250 10.46 1.24 6.95
C GLU A 250 11.68 1.81 6.23
N PHE A 251 11.45 2.41 5.07
CA PHE A 251 12.45 3.08 4.23
C PHE A 251 13.54 2.16 3.65
N GLN A 252 13.40 0.83 3.78
CA GLN A 252 14.24 -0.08 3.00
C GLN A 252 13.82 -0.04 1.52
N HIS A 253 14.78 0.20 0.64
CA HIS A 253 14.52 0.38 -0.79
C HIS A 253 14.50 -0.91 -1.61
N PHE A 254 14.95 -2.01 -1.03
CA PHE A 254 15.01 -3.31 -1.66
C PHE A 254 14.55 -4.35 -0.64
N PRO A 255 13.75 -5.34 -1.07
CA PRO A 255 13.24 -6.34 -0.16
C PRO A 255 14.36 -7.25 0.36
N GLN A 256 14.18 -7.77 1.56
CA GLN A 256 15.03 -8.76 2.17
C GLN A 256 14.92 -10.12 1.47
N ARG A 257 16.02 -10.88 1.52
CA ARG A 257 16.06 -12.24 0.95
C ARG A 257 15.03 -13.19 1.58
N SER A 258 14.67 -13.00 2.85
CA SER A 258 13.62 -13.75 3.55
C SER A 258 12.25 -13.50 2.92
N THR A 259 11.86 -12.23 2.79
CA THR A 259 10.60 -11.82 2.17
C THR A 259 10.51 -12.27 0.73
N ARG A 260 11.62 -12.20 -0.02
CA ARG A 260 11.65 -12.74 -1.40
C ARG A 260 11.35 -14.22 -1.47
N ARG A 261 11.96 -15.00 -0.57
CA ARG A 261 11.71 -16.45 -0.49
C ARG A 261 10.26 -16.76 -0.11
N LEU A 262 9.68 -15.98 0.80
CA LEU A 262 8.26 -16.11 1.16
C LEU A 262 7.37 -15.80 -0.05
N ALA A 263 7.57 -14.66 -0.71
CA ALA A 263 6.79 -14.26 -1.88
C ALA A 263 6.83 -15.33 -2.99
N GLN A 264 8.01 -15.83 -3.33
CA GLN A 264 8.17 -16.88 -4.36
C GLN A 264 7.47 -18.17 -3.97
N ARG A 265 7.49 -18.54 -2.68
CA ARG A 265 6.80 -19.73 -2.17
C ARG A 265 5.28 -19.57 -2.27
N LEU A 266 4.73 -18.43 -1.85
CA LEU A 266 3.28 -18.15 -1.94
C LEU A 266 2.80 -18.12 -3.40
N LEU A 267 3.56 -17.49 -4.30
CA LEU A 267 3.27 -17.51 -5.74
C LEU A 267 3.33 -18.95 -6.30
N GLY A 268 4.28 -19.77 -5.84
CA GLY A 268 4.38 -21.18 -6.22
C GLY A 268 3.27 -22.06 -5.65
N GLN A 269 2.58 -21.64 -4.59
CA GLN A 269 1.53 -22.39 -3.92
C GLN A 269 0.13 -22.07 -4.45
N GLY A 270 -0.10 -20.88 -5.00
CA GLY A 270 -1.40 -20.53 -5.57
C GLY A 270 -1.76 -19.04 -5.59
N ALA A 271 -0.93 -18.15 -5.02
CA ALA A 271 -1.12 -16.71 -5.18
C ALA A 271 -0.87 -16.28 -6.64
N ASP A 272 -1.75 -15.46 -7.20
CA ASP A 272 -1.56 -14.90 -8.54
C ASP A 272 -0.88 -13.52 -8.49
N LEU A 273 -1.17 -12.76 -7.43
CA LEU A 273 -0.64 -11.42 -7.23
C LEU A 273 -0.35 -11.20 -5.75
N ILE A 274 0.80 -10.60 -5.45
CA ILE A 274 1.13 -10.10 -4.11
C ILE A 274 1.46 -8.62 -4.23
N VAL A 275 0.80 -7.77 -3.44
CA VAL A 275 1.05 -6.33 -3.36
C VAL A 275 1.30 -5.98 -1.91
N GLY A 276 2.57 -5.78 -1.56
CA GLY A 276 2.98 -5.47 -0.19
C GLY A 276 2.91 -3.99 0.14
N SER A 277 2.94 -3.69 1.44
CA SER A 277 2.99 -2.35 2.02
C SER A 277 3.95 -2.31 3.22
N HIS A 278 4.05 -1.17 3.91
CA HIS A 278 4.90 -0.86 5.09
C HIS A 278 6.24 -0.13 4.84
N PRO A 279 7.08 -0.44 3.83
CA PRO A 279 8.34 0.29 3.63
C PRO A 279 8.20 1.80 3.43
N HIS A 280 6.99 2.32 3.17
CA HIS A 280 6.71 3.73 2.85
C HIS A 280 7.50 4.27 1.64
N VAL A 281 8.13 3.39 0.87
CA VAL A 281 8.91 3.72 -0.33
C VAL A 281 8.67 2.65 -1.38
N LEU A 282 8.61 3.08 -2.65
CA LEU A 282 8.56 2.15 -3.77
C LEU A 282 9.74 1.18 -3.71
N GLN A 283 9.45 -0.09 -3.86
CA GLN A 283 10.40 -1.19 -4.02
C GLN A 283 10.25 -1.82 -5.41
N PRO A 284 11.27 -2.51 -5.95
CA PRO A 284 11.13 -3.27 -7.19
C PRO A 284 10.07 -4.36 -7.03
N TYR A 285 9.60 -4.92 -8.15
CA TYR A 285 8.76 -6.12 -8.16
C TYR A 285 9.52 -7.31 -8.74
N GLU A 286 9.00 -8.51 -8.56
CA GLU A 286 9.50 -9.70 -9.24
C GLU A 286 8.36 -10.58 -9.78
N LYS A 287 8.70 -11.44 -10.74
CA LYS A 287 7.79 -12.42 -11.34
C LYS A 287 8.25 -13.82 -10.99
N SER A 288 7.31 -14.70 -10.64
CA SER A 288 7.56 -16.13 -10.42
C SER A 288 6.47 -16.93 -11.14
N GLY A 289 6.84 -17.72 -12.15
CA GLY A 289 5.86 -18.38 -13.01
C GLY A 289 4.92 -17.36 -13.67
N ASN A 290 3.62 -17.51 -13.45
CA ASN A 290 2.59 -16.57 -13.92
C ASN A 290 2.22 -15.48 -12.91
N GLY A 291 2.75 -15.56 -11.70
CA GLY A 291 2.42 -14.62 -10.62
C GLY A 291 3.42 -13.48 -10.46
N TYR A 292 2.96 -12.40 -9.85
CA TYR A 292 3.76 -11.19 -9.62
C TYR A 292 3.79 -10.81 -8.13
N CYS A 293 4.94 -10.36 -7.64
CA CYS A 293 5.08 -9.78 -6.31
C CYS A 293 5.63 -8.36 -6.40
N PHE A 294 4.77 -7.39 -6.10
CA PHE A 294 5.09 -5.98 -5.94
C PHE A 294 5.37 -5.72 -4.45
N TYR A 295 6.65 -5.58 -4.07
CA TYR A 295 7.03 -5.63 -2.65
C TYR A 295 6.54 -4.45 -1.81
N SER A 296 6.50 -3.25 -2.40
CA SER A 296 5.90 -2.06 -1.79
C SER A 296 5.63 -1.00 -2.84
N LEU A 297 4.44 -0.39 -2.79
CA LEU A 297 4.07 0.76 -3.61
C LEU A 297 4.44 2.11 -2.97
N GLY A 298 4.92 2.09 -1.73
CA GLY A 298 5.17 3.28 -0.92
C GLY A 298 3.91 3.80 -0.24
N ASN A 299 3.86 5.11 0.02
CA ASN A 299 2.66 5.75 0.58
C ASN A 299 1.64 6.05 -0.51
N PHE A 300 0.36 6.02 -0.14
CA PHE A 300 -0.71 6.67 -0.90
C PHE A 300 -1.03 8.04 -0.31
N CYS A 301 -1.35 8.11 0.99
CA CYS A 301 -1.68 9.34 1.70
C CYS A 301 -1.05 9.36 3.09
N GLY A 302 -0.45 10.51 3.47
CA GLY A 302 0.16 10.70 4.79
C GLY A 302 1.64 10.30 4.85
N LEU A 303 2.30 10.55 6.00
CA LEU A 303 3.74 10.37 6.32
C LEU A 303 4.81 10.84 5.31
N GLY A 304 4.43 11.38 4.16
CA GLY A 304 5.32 11.90 3.10
C GLY A 304 5.98 13.23 3.47
N ILE A 305 6.52 13.33 4.68
CA ILE A 305 7.36 14.45 5.13
C ILE A 305 8.79 14.25 4.62
N ALA A 306 9.29 13.01 4.63
CA ALA A 306 10.65 12.71 4.23
C ALA A 306 10.74 12.25 2.76
N TRP A 307 11.79 12.70 2.08
CA TRP A 307 12.24 12.07 0.84
C TRP A 307 12.80 10.67 1.16
N PRO A 308 12.58 9.61 0.34
CA PRO A 308 11.79 9.54 -0.88
C PRO A 308 10.33 9.12 -0.67
N ALA A 309 9.83 9.07 0.57
CA ALA A 309 8.44 8.68 0.91
C ALA A 309 7.35 9.65 0.38
N LYS A 310 7.77 10.76 -0.25
CA LYS A 310 6.91 11.67 -1.03
C LYS A 310 6.51 11.12 -2.41
N ILE A 311 7.22 10.10 -2.91
CA ILE A 311 6.86 9.45 -4.17
C ILE A 311 5.69 8.50 -3.88
N ILE A 312 4.56 8.75 -4.53
CA ILE A 312 3.36 7.93 -4.47
C ILE A 312 3.30 7.12 -5.76
N SER A 313 3.14 5.80 -5.63
CA SER A 313 2.98 4.93 -6.79
C SER A 313 1.68 4.15 -6.65
N LEU A 314 0.90 4.10 -7.73
CA LEU A 314 -0.27 3.24 -7.84
C LEU A 314 0.01 2.17 -8.89
N LEU A 315 -0.51 0.98 -8.66
CA LEU A 315 -0.45 -0.12 -9.61
C LEU A 315 -1.86 -0.39 -10.14
N GLU A 316 -2.07 -0.14 -11.41
CA GLU A 316 -3.30 -0.50 -12.11
C GLU A 316 -3.14 -1.90 -12.70
N VAL A 317 -4.08 -2.79 -12.43
CA VAL A 317 -4.10 -4.18 -12.91
C VAL A 317 -5.43 -4.46 -13.58
N HIS A 318 -5.37 -5.01 -14.80
CA HIS A 318 -6.53 -5.45 -15.56
C HIS A 318 -6.53 -6.97 -15.61
N LEU A 319 -7.62 -7.57 -15.12
CA LEU A 319 -7.86 -9.00 -15.13
C LEU A 319 -8.87 -9.34 -16.22
N ALA A 320 -8.65 -10.45 -16.91
CA ALA A 320 -9.61 -11.02 -17.85
C ALA A 320 -9.49 -12.54 -17.88
N ARG A 321 -10.55 -13.22 -18.32
CA ARG A 321 -10.49 -14.64 -18.69
C ARG A 321 -9.87 -14.74 -20.09
N THR A 322 -8.82 -15.52 -20.23
CA THR A 322 -8.00 -15.60 -21.46
C THR A 322 -7.48 -17.02 -21.65
N GLY A 323 -7.00 -17.37 -22.85
CA GLY A 323 -6.51 -18.71 -23.18
C GLY A 323 -7.62 -19.75 -23.33
N ALA A 324 -7.24 -20.97 -23.74
CA ALA A 324 -8.17 -22.07 -23.99
C ALA A 324 -8.88 -22.55 -22.70
N ASP A 325 -8.26 -22.35 -21.54
CA ASP A 325 -8.81 -22.73 -20.23
C ASP A 325 -9.69 -21.64 -19.59
N GLN A 326 -9.80 -20.47 -20.23
CA GLN A 326 -10.59 -19.32 -19.74
C GLN A 326 -10.28 -18.93 -18.29
N ALA A 327 -9.05 -19.17 -17.82
CA ALA A 327 -8.65 -18.80 -16.47
C ALA A 327 -8.45 -17.27 -16.35
N ALA A 328 -8.79 -16.73 -15.18
CA ALA A 328 -8.56 -15.32 -14.86
C ALA A 328 -7.05 -15.04 -14.77
N ARG A 329 -6.55 -14.09 -15.56
CA ARG A 329 -5.14 -13.70 -15.59
C ARG A 329 -5.00 -12.19 -15.66
N ILE A 330 -3.84 -11.70 -15.24
CA ILE A 330 -3.43 -10.32 -15.53
C ILE A 330 -3.20 -10.21 -17.04
N VAL A 331 -3.98 -9.36 -17.70
CA VAL A 331 -3.82 -9.06 -19.13
C VAL A 331 -3.10 -7.75 -19.37
N ARG A 332 -3.19 -6.80 -18.42
CA ARG A 332 -2.39 -5.58 -18.40
C ARG A 332 -2.05 -5.20 -16.97
N PHE A 333 -0.89 -4.60 -16.77
CA PHE A 333 -0.67 -3.75 -15.60
C PHE A 333 0.14 -2.52 -15.97
N GLN A 334 0.00 -1.45 -15.18
CA GLN A 334 0.74 -0.21 -15.35
C GLN A 334 0.98 0.47 -14.01
N PHE A 335 2.20 0.96 -13.79
CA PHE A 335 2.49 1.90 -12.70
C PHE A 335 2.12 3.34 -13.08
N HIS A 336 1.53 4.04 -12.12
CA HIS A 336 1.23 5.47 -12.18
C HIS A 336 1.91 6.17 -11.01
N HIS A 337 2.63 7.26 -11.27
CA HIS A 337 3.41 7.94 -10.24
C HIS A 337 2.93 9.37 -10.01
N PHE A 338 2.82 9.71 -8.74
CA PHE A 338 2.40 10.99 -8.21
C PHE A 338 3.36 11.43 -7.10
N TYR A 339 3.25 12.67 -6.67
CA TYR A 339 4.15 13.20 -5.67
C TYR A 339 3.41 14.03 -4.63
N GLN A 340 3.75 13.82 -3.35
CA GLN A 340 3.19 14.60 -2.25
C GLN A 340 3.99 15.89 -2.04
N VAL A 341 3.33 17.02 -2.28
CA VAL A 341 3.83 18.37 -2.04
C VAL A 341 3.19 18.92 -0.77
N HIS A 342 3.98 19.66 0.01
CA HIS A 342 3.51 20.37 1.20
C HIS A 342 3.59 21.86 0.92
N LYS A 343 2.46 22.57 0.98
CA LYS A 343 2.36 24.02 0.80
C LYS A 343 1.74 24.60 2.06
N GLU A 344 2.54 25.29 2.86
CA GLU A 344 2.09 25.88 4.13
C GLU A 344 1.37 24.85 5.04
N ASP A 345 0.04 24.98 5.21
CA ASP A 345 -0.81 24.09 6.01
C ASP A 345 -1.60 23.06 5.15
N GLU A 346 -1.31 22.96 3.85
CA GLU A 346 -1.97 22.07 2.90
C GLU A 346 -1.05 20.97 2.34
N ILE A 347 -1.65 19.82 2.07
CA ILE A 347 -1.01 18.68 1.41
C ILE A 347 -1.68 18.50 0.06
N GLU A 348 -0.87 18.46 -1.00
CA GLU A 348 -1.34 18.20 -2.36
C GLU A 348 -0.66 16.95 -2.91
N ILE A 349 -1.41 16.11 -3.62
CA ILE A 349 -0.86 15.02 -4.42
C ILE A 349 -0.96 15.43 -5.89
N VAL A 350 0.18 15.72 -6.49
CA VAL A 350 0.29 16.24 -7.86
C VAL A 350 0.81 15.18 -8.82
N ALA A 351 0.53 15.35 -10.12
CA ALA A 351 1.15 14.52 -11.14
C ALA A 351 2.67 14.77 -11.18
N PHE A 352 3.44 13.76 -11.60
CA PHE A 352 4.91 13.88 -11.68
C PHE A 352 5.39 15.06 -12.54
N ASP A 353 4.67 15.39 -13.61
CA ASP A 353 5.02 16.49 -14.50
C ASP A 353 4.88 17.87 -13.82
N ASP A 354 3.95 17.98 -12.87
CA ASP A 354 3.66 19.19 -12.09
C ASP A 354 4.61 19.36 -10.88
N VAL A 355 5.50 18.40 -10.64
CA VAL A 355 6.49 18.50 -9.56
C VAL A 355 7.53 19.55 -9.91
N PRO A 356 7.84 20.50 -9.00
CA PRO A 356 8.90 21.48 -9.22
C PRO A 356 10.28 20.84 -9.37
N GLU A 357 11.16 21.50 -10.14
CA GLU A 357 12.58 21.15 -10.15
C GLU A 357 13.31 21.75 -8.93
N PRO A 358 14.33 21.06 -8.37
CA PRO A 358 14.97 19.82 -8.83
C PRO A 358 14.31 18.53 -8.30
N GLN A 359 13.18 18.62 -7.60
CA GLN A 359 12.53 17.47 -6.95
C GLN A 359 12.04 16.46 -7.98
N ARG A 360 11.48 16.93 -9.10
CA ARG A 360 11.04 16.07 -10.20
C ARG A 360 12.17 15.22 -10.77
N ALA A 361 13.29 15.84 -11.16
CA ALA A 361 14.43 15.09 -11.68
C ALA A 361 14.94 14.02 -10.68
N ARG A 362 14.93 14.33 -9.37
CA ARG A 362 15.27 13.37 -8.32
C ARG A 362 14.25 12.23 -8.24
N ALA A 363 12.96 12.52 -8.29
CA ALA A 363 11.86 11.55 -8.29
C ALA A 363 11.92 10.60 -9.48
N VAL A 364 12.03 11.13 -10.70
CA VAL A 364 12.15 10.35 -11.94
C VAL A 364 13.37 9.44 -11.89
N LYS A 365 14.55 9.97 -11.54
CA LYS A 365 15.77 9.17 -11.40
C LYS A 365 15.62 8.06 -10.36
N ARG A 366 14.84 8.30 -9.30
CA ARG A 366 14.62 7.31 -8.25
C ARG A 366 13.69 6.20 -8.71
N VAL A 367 12.56 6.52 -9.34
CA VAL A 367 11.60 5.55 -9.88
C VAL A 367 12.26 4.68 -10.94
N ALA A 368 13.02 5.28 -11.87
CA ALA A 368 13.72 4.56 -12.95
C ALA A 368 14.74 3.51 -12.46
N ARG A 369 15.19 3.57 -11.20
CA ARG A 369 16.07 2.56 -10.60
C ARG A 369 15.34 1.32 -10.10
N LEU A 370 14.02 1.40 -9.96
CA LEU A 370 13.17 0.37 -9.37
C LEU A 370 12.27 -0.26 -10.43
N VAL A 371 11.85 0.54 -11.39
CA VAL A 371 10.91 0.16 -12.45
C VAL A 371 11.31 0.86 -13.76
N ASP A 372 11.31 0.13 -14.87
CA ASP A 372 11.70 0.64 -16.19
C ASP A 372 10.48 1.10 -16.99
N HIS A 373 10.31 2.42 -17.12
CA HIS A 373 9.22 3.02 -17.88
C HIS A 373 9.40 2.99 -19.40
N THR A 374 10.60 2.68 -19.88
CA THR A 374 10.89 2.63 -21.32
C THR A 374 10.47 1.30 -21.93
N ALA A 375 10.54 0.23 -21.14
CA ALA A 375 10.21 -1.13 -21.57
C ALA A 375 8.73 -1.50 -21.39
N VAL A 376 8.30 -2.53 -22.12
CA VAL A 376 7.04 -3.25 -21.91
C VAL A 376 7.40 -4.71 -21.66
N ALA A 377 6.92 -5.31 -20.57
CA ALA A 377 7.07 -6.75 -20.36
C ALA A 377 6.19 -7.51 -21.35
N ARG A 378 6.77 -8.50 -22.04
CA ARG A 378 6.07 -9.47 -22.89
C ARG A 378 6.09 -10.85 -22.22
N PRO A 379 5.11 -11.74 -22.50
CA PRO A 379 5.19 -13.11 -22.03
C PRO A 379 6.36 -13.85 -22.68
N ALA A 380 6.78 -14.93 -22.02
CA ALA A 380 7.83 -15.79 -22.55
C ALA A 380 7.37 -16.43 -23.88
N GLY A 381 8.18 -16.31 -24.93
CA GLY A 381 7.93 -16.90 -26.25
C GLY A 381 7.23 -16.00 -27.28
N ALA A 382 7.07 -14.71 -26.99
CA ALA A 382 6.52 -13.71 -27.92
C ALA A 382 7.63 -12.84 -28.53
N ASP A 383 8.46 -13.44 -29.38
CA ASP A 383 9.42 -12.75 -30.26
C ASP A 383 9.07 -13.03 -31.73
#